data_AF-A0A9D7IKY1-F1
#
_entry.id   AF-A0A9D7IKY1-F1
#
_cell.length_a   1.000
_cell.length_b   1.000
_cell.length_c   1.000
_cell.angle_alpha   90.00
_cell.angle_beta   90.00
_cell.angle_gamma   90.00
#
_symmetry.space_group_name_H-M   'P 1'
#
loop_
_entity.id
_entity.type
_entity.pdbx_description
1 polymer ?
#
loop_
_entity_poly.entity_id
_entity_poly.type
_entity_poly.pdbx_seq_one_letter_code
_entity_poly.pdbx_strand_id
1 'polypeptide(L)'
;MDALLAGILFDQLQDVEAAHAAIPLRCENGLYYASAAIYEATTRGKQAFVANLRAMHSLDPDLMMKNKAGQLHRRIGLTRQRDFGAVMNSYACIDTLSISWFCEGDADRIRALLESVHFIGKRRASGFGEVARWEVEPGELDGVTGIDGEPLRPVPIDLFTGNPGSIKVDTAWRPAYWHPAHRAICYAPEVA
;
A
#
# COMPACT_ATOMS: atom_id res chain seq x y z
N MET A 1 -6.05 -6.46 2.07
CA MET A 1 -5.30 -7.52 2.78
C MET A 1 -4.15 -8.05 1.93
N ASP A 2 -4.42 -8.46 0.69
CA ASP A 2 -3.43 -8.82 -0.33
C ASP A 2 -2.16 -7.94 -0.38
N ALA A 3 -2.26 -6.61 -0.36
CA ALA A 3 -1.10 -5.71 -0.37
C ALA A 3 -0.19 -5.90 0.86
N LEU A 4 -0.77 -6.16 2.03
CA LEU A 4 -0.04 -6.41 3.27
C LEU A 4 0.70 -7.75 3.18
N LEU A 5 -0.01 -8.82 2.76
CA LEU A 5 0.59 -10.15 2.60
C LEU A 5 1.69 -10.15 1.53
N ALA A 6 1.46 -9.47 0.40
CA ALA A 6 2.47 -9.26 -0.63
C ALA A 6 3.72 -8.58 -0.07
N GLY A 7 3.57 -7.54 0.76
CA GLY A 7 4.70 -6.85 1.40
C GLY A 7 5.50 -7.76 2.33
N ILE A 8 4.82 -8.57 3.14
CA ILE A 8 5.45 -9.54 4.05
C ILE A 8 6.22 -10.60 3.24
N LEU A 9 5.59 -11.17 2.22
CA LEU A 9 6.20 -12.18 1.36
C LEU A 9 7.37 -11.60 0.55
N PHE A 10 7.26 -10.35 0.10
CA PHE A 10 8.36 -9.67 -0.59
C PHE A 10 9.55 -9.44 0.35
N ASP A 11 9.32 -9.04 1.61
CA ASP A 11 10.38 -8.91 2.61
C ASP A 11 11.15 -10.24 2.78
N GLN A 12 10.48 -11.39 2.62
CA GLN A 12 11.08 -12.74 2.72
C GLN A 12 11.75 -13.23 1.42
N LEU A 13 11.08 -13.05 0.28
CA LEU A 13 11.46 -13.63 -1.01
C LEU A 13 12.33 -12.72 -1.86
N GLN A 14 12.27 -11.40 -1.63
CA GLN A 14 12.95 -10.36 -2.41
C GLN A 14 12.63 -10.38 -3.92
N ASP A 15 11.49 -10.98 -4.29
CA ASP A 15 11.00 -11.11 -5.66
C ASP A 15 9.50 -10.78 -5.68
N VAL A 16 9.10 -9.84 -6.56
CA VAL A 16 7.73 -9.33 -6.64
C VAL A 16 6.75 -10.37 -7.17
N GLU A 17 7.16 -11.12 -8.21
CA GLU A 17 6.30 -12.12 -8.84
C GLU A 17 6.13 -13.33 -7.92
N ALA A 18 7.23 -13.78 -7.30
CA ALA A 18 7.18 -14.85 -6.31
C ALA A 18 6.33 -14.45 -5.09
N ALA A 19 6.45 -13.21 -4.62
CA ALA A 19 5.65 -12.70 -3.51
C ALA A 19 4.16 -12.69 -3.83
N HIS A 20 3.76 -12.21 -5.00
CA HIS A 20 2.36 -12.22 -5.41
C HIS A 20 1.83 -13.64 -5.62
N ALA A 21 2.61 -14.54 -6.23
CA ALA A 21 2.21 -15.92 -6.45
C ALA A 21 2.06 -16.72 -5.13
N ALA A 22 2.77 -16.33 -4.07
CA ALA A 22 2.74 -16.99 -2.78
C ALA A 22 1.62 -16.52 -1.84
N ILE A 23 0.85 -15.48 -2.22
CA ILE A 23 -0.23 -14.94 -1.38
C ILE A 23 -1.27 -16.04 -1.11
N PRO A 24 -1.55 -16.38 0.16
CA PRO A 24 -2.49 -17.44 0.54
C PRO A 24 -3.97 -16.97 0.48
N LEU A 25 -4.33 -16.21 -0.56
CA LEU A 25 -5.68 -15.71 -0.79
C LEU A 25 -6.24 -16.30 -2.09
N ARG A 26 -7.56 -16.49 -2.14
CA ARG A 26 -8.25 -16.80 -3.39
C ARG A 26 -8.03 -15.64 -4.36
N CYS A 27 -7.68 -15.99 -5.60
CA CYS A 27 -7.41 -15.04 -6.66
C CYS A 27 -8.01 -15.52 -7.97
N GLU A 28 -8.88 -14.72 -8.58
CA GLU A 28 -9.52 -15.04 -9.86
C GLU A 28 -9.32 -13.90 -10.85
N ASN A 29 -8.81 -14.21 -12.04
CA ASN A 29 -8.51 -13.20 -13.07
C ASN A 29 -7.60 -12.05 -12.58
N GLY A 30 -6.79 -12.29 -11.53
CA GLY A 30 -5.94 -11.30 -10.88
C GLY A 30 -6.63 -10.46 -9.80
N LEU A 31 -7.91 -10.71 -9.49
CA LEU A 31 -8.63 -10.11 -8.37
C LEU A 31 -8.44 -10.98 -7.13
N TYR A 32 -7.80 -10.42 -6.11
CA TYR A 32 -7.71 -11.07 -4.80
C TYR A 32 -8.99 -10.84 -4.01
N TYR A 33 -9.51 -11.92 -3.42
CA TYR A 33 -10.69 -11.94 -2.56
C TYR A 33 -10.31 -11.44 -1.16
N ALA A 34 -10.22 -10.11 -1.05
CA ALA A 34 -9.72 -9.43 0.13
C ALA A 34 -10.13 -7.95 0.13
N SER A 35 -10.73 -7.48 1.20
CA SER A 35 -11.19 -6.09 1.30
C SER A 35 -10.02 -5.11 1.35
N ALA A 36 -10.34 -3.84 1.12
CA ALA A 36 -9.54 -2.74 1.62
C ALA A 36 -9.46 -2.77 3.15
N ALA A 37 -8.51 -2.03 3.72
CA ALA A 37 -8.41 -1.87 5.17
C ALA A 37 -9.64 -1.13 5.70
N ILE A 38 -10.32 -1.73 6.67
CA ILE A 38 -11.46 -1.17 7.37
C ILE A 38 -10.99 -0.74 8.76
N TYR A 39 -11.22 0.51 9.11
CA TYR A 39 -10.82 1.07 10.41
C TYR A 39 -11.61 2.34 10.70
N GLU A 40 -11.74 2.65 11.98
CA GLU A 40 -12.24 3.94 12.44
C GLU A 40 -11.07 4.78 12.93
N ALA A 41 -10.85 5.95 12.32
CA ALA A 41 -9.76 6.84 12.68
C ALA A 41 -10.12 7.61 13.96
N THR A 42 -9.37 7.40 15.04
CA THR A 42 -9.45 8.21 16.25
C THR A 42 -8.94 9.62 15.98
N THR A 43 -7.81 9.72 15.27
CA THR A 43 -7.22 11.00 14.85
C THR A 43 -6.63 10.88 13.45
N ARG A 44 -6.79 11.92 12.64
CA ARG A 44 -6.08 12.07 11.36
C ARG A 44 -5.10 13.24 11.47
N GLY A 45 -3.85 12.99 11.11
CA GLY A 45 -2.78 13.97 11.26
C GLY A 45 -1.78 13.94 10.12
N LYS A 46 -0.78 14.82 10.20
CA LYS A 46 0.40 14.78 9.35
C LYS A 46 1.63 14.77 10.23
N GLN A 47 2.51 13.79 10.04
CA GLN A 47 3.80 13.77 10.70
C GLN A 47 4.89 14.23 9.73
N ALA A 48 5.60 15.29 10.11
CA ALA A 48 6.77 15.77 9.39
C ALA A 48 8.02 15.03 9.85
N PHE A 49 8.84 14.61 8.88
CA PHE A 49 10.16 14.04 9.08
C PHE A 49 11.18 14.91 8.39
N VAL A 50 12.22 15.29 9.13
CA VAL A 50 13.36 16.04 8.61
C VAL A 50 14.50 15.06 8.39
N ALA A 51 14.99 14.96 7.16
CA ALA A 51 16.10 14.09 6.79
C ALA A 51 17.15 14.87 5.99
N ASN A 52 18.43 14.56 6.21
CA ASN A 52 19.50 15.12 5.38
C ASN A 52 19.44 14.51 3.98
N LEU A 53 19.61 15.32 2.93
CA LEU A 53 19.67 14.85 1.55
C LEU A 53 20.84 13.85 1.40
N ARG A 54 20.57 12.70 0.76
CA ARG A 54 21.61 11.72 0.42
C ARG A 54 21.99 11.89 -1.05
N ALA A 55 23.23 12.28 -1.30
CA ALA A 55 23.73 12.68 -2.61
C ALA A 55 23.51 11.64 -3.74
N MET A 56 23.49 10.33 -3.43
CA MET A 56 23.40 9.27 -4.46
C MET A 56 22.00 8.67 -4.69
N HIS A 57 21.01 8.98 -3.85
CA HIS A 57 19.64 8.41 -4.00
C HIS A 57 18.61 9.48 -4.39
N SER A 58 18.95 10.76 -4.27
CA SER A 58 18.03 11.89 -4.48
C SER A 58 18.37 12.74 -5.71
N LEU A 59 19.46 12.43 -6.41
CA LEU A 59 19.97 13.22 -7.53
C LEU A 59 20.27 12.27 -8.70
N ASP A 60 19.23 11.84 -9.43
CA ASP A 60 19.43 11.22 -10.75
C ASP A 60 19.82 12.34 -11.74
N PRO A 61 21.04 12.31 -12.31
CA PRO A 61 21.50 13.35 -13.25
C PRO A 61 20.65 13.45 -14.51
N ASP A 62 19.93 12.40 -14.88
CA ASP A 62 19.06 12.40 -16.07
C ASP A 62 17.68 13.00 -15.81
N LEU A 63 17.27 13.10 -14.54
CA LEU A 63 16.04 13.78 -14.12
C LEU A 63 16.26 15.27 -13.80
N MET A 64 17.48 15.76 -13.97
CA MET A 64 17.88 17.14 -13.65
C MET A 64 17.91 18.01 -14.90
N MET A 65 17.47 19.27 -14.76
CA MET A 65 17.46 20.22 -15.86
C MET A 65 18.89 20.53 -16.34
N LYS A 66 19.21 20.09 -17.55
CA LYS A 66 20.48 20.38 -18.25
C LYS A 66 20.43 21.80 -18.83
N ASN A 67 21.55 22.49 -18.88
CA ASN A 67 21.64 23.78 -19.55
C ASN A 67 21.48 23.60 -21.08
N LYS A 68 21.40 24.71 -21.83
CA LYS A 68 21.28 24.67 -23.31
C LYS A 68 22.44 23.94 -24.03
N ALA A 69 23.56 23.70 -23.34
CA ALA A 69 24.71 22.95 -23.84
C ALA A 69 24.71 21.47 -23.36
N GLY A 70 23.62 20.98 -22.77
CA GLY A 70 23.49 19.60 -22.29
C GLY A 70 24.24 19.30 -20.98
N GLN A 71 24.82 20.30 -20.32
CA GLN A 71 25.59 20.14 -19.09
C GLN A 71 24.71 20.38 -17.86
N LEU A 72 24.92 19.58 -16.81
CA LEU A 72 24.24 19.75 -15.52
C LEU A 72 24.59 21.09 -14.86
N HIS A 73 23.64 21.75 -14.21
CA HIS A 73 23.92 22.91 -13.34
C HIS A 73 24.79 22.47 -12.14
N ARG A 74 26.11 22.69 -12.21
CA ARG A 74 27.11 22.17 -11.25
C ARG A 74 27.19 22.90 -9.90
N ARG A 75 26.24 23.77 -9.55
CA ARG A 75 26.34 24.57 -8.30
C ARG A 75 25.50 23.98 -7.17
N ILE A 76 25.81 22.74 -6.81
CA ILE A 76 25.52 22.14 -5.49
C ILE A 76 26.88 21.62 -5.00
N GLY A 77 27.36 22.11 -3.87
CA GLY A 77 28.71 21.80 -3.37
C GLY A 77 28.84 20.32 -3.01
N LEU A 78 29.65 19.57 -3.76
CA LEU A 78 29.77 18.10 -3.65
C LEU A 78 30.54 17.60 -2.40
N THR A 79 31.00 18.48 -1.51
CA THR A 79 32.02 18.12 -0.50
C THR A 79 31.58 18.26 0.95
N ARG A 80 30.38 18.77 1.25
CA ARG A 80 29.93 18.97 2.64
C ARG A 80 28.52 18.43 2.85
N GLN A 81 28.38 17.46 3.74
CA GLN A 81 27.09 16.87 4.14
C GLN A 81 26.08 17.94 4.63
N ARG A 82 26.57 19.06 5.16
CA ARG A 82 25.78 20.24 5.60
C ARG A 82 25.26 21.14 4.46
N ASP A 83 25.86 21.07 3.27
CA ASP A 83 25.47 21.92 2.12
C ASP A 83 24.31 21.31 1.32
N PHE A 84 23.91 20.08 1.66
CA PHE A 84 22.80 19.36 1.04
C PHE A 84 21.42 19.70 1.62
N GLY A 85 21.36 20.52 2.67
CA GLY A 85 20.12 20.96 3.28
C GLY A 85 19.31 19.82 3.92
N ALA A 86 18.41 20.20 4.82
CA ALA A 86 17.43 19.29 5.36
C ALA A 86 16.23 19.23 4.41
N VAL A 87 15.80 18.03 4.02
CA VAL A 87 14.55 17.79 3.31
C VAL A 87 13.48 17.45 4.32
N MET A 88 12.37 18.17 4.27
CA MET A 88 11.18 17.88 5.07
C MET A 88 10.19 17.08 4.23
N ASN A 89 9.85 15.88 4.68
CA ASN A 89 8.77 15.08 4.12
C ASN A 89 7.63 15.01 5.12
N SER A 90 6.39 15.25 4.68
CA SER A 90 5.21 15.01 5.51
C SER A 90 4.49 13.74 5.04
N TYR A 91 4.03 12.94 6.01
CA TYR A 91 3.19 11.78 5.75
C TYR A 91 1.85 11.99 6.43
N ALA A 92 0.77 11.61 5.75
CA ALA A 92 -0.51 11.45 6.42
C ALA A 92 -0.40 10.31 7.42
N CYS A 93 -0.90 10.53 8.64
CA CYS A 93 -0.92 9.57 9.71
C CYS A 93 -2.37 9.39 10.18
N ILE A 94 -2.70 8.15 10.53
CA ILE A 94 -4.00 7.77 11.02
C ILE A 94 -3.75 7.01 12.31
N ASP A 95 -4.35 7.49 13.40
CA ASP A 95 -4.38 6.80 14.67
C ASP A 95 -5.68 6.02 14.76
N THR A 96 -5.60 4.73 15.04
CA THR A 96 -6.75 3.84 15.17
C THR A 96 -6.44 2.73 16.16
N LEU A 97 -7.48 2.23 16.84
CA LEU A 97 -7.35 1.15 17.81
C LEU A 97 -7.26 -0.23 17.13
N SER A 98 -7.85 -0.37 15.95
CA SER A 98 -7.91 -1.65 15.22
C SER A 98 -8.10 -1.42 13.73
N ILE A 99 -7.48 -2.29 12.93
CA ILE A 99 -7.72 -2.39 11.50
C ILE A 99 -8.17 -3.81 11.21
N SER A 100 -9.24 -3.94 10.44
CA SER A 100 -9.79 -5.22 10.02
C SER A 100 -9.81 -5.35 8.50
N TRP A 101 -9.84 -6.60 8.06
CA TRP A 101 -10.02 -6.98 6.66
C TRP A 101 -10.91 -8.21 6.59
N PHE A 102 -11.74 -8.29 5.56
CA PHE A 102 -12.40 -9.53 5.14
C PHE A 102 -11.60 -10.14 4.01
N CYS A 103 -11.44 -11.47 3.99
CA CYS A 103 -10.74 -12.14 2.91
C CYS A 103 -11.09 -13.63 2.83
N GLU A 104 -10.99 -14.19 1.64
CA GLU A 104 -11.13 -15.61 1.38
C GLU A 104 -9.76 -16.23 1.05
N GLY A 105 -9.37 -17.30 1.73
CA GLY A 105 -8.06 -17.92 1.57
C GLY A 105 -7.73 -18.98 2.62
N ASP A 106 -6.45 -19.36 2.69
CA ASP A 106 -5.94 -20.33 3.67
C ASP A 106 -5.66 -19.62 5.00
N ALA A 107 -6.59 -19.77 5.95
CA ALA A 107 -6.54 -19.09 7.24
C ALA A 107 -5.28 -19.42 8.07
N ASP A 108 -4.80 -20.67 8.00
CA ASP A 108 -3.64 -21.10 8.78
C ASP A 108 -2.35 -20.51 8.21
N ARG A 109 -2.22 -20.49 6.87
CA ARG A 109 -1.10 -19.81 6.20
C ARG A 109 -1.12 -18.30 6.42
N ILE A 110 -2.29 -17.67 6.39
CA ILE A 110 -2.44 -16.25 6.70
C ILE A 110 -1.99 -15.98 8.14
N ARG A 111 -2.48 -16.75 9.12
CA ARG A 111 -2.11 -16.61 10.52
C ARG A 111 -0.60 -16.75 10.72
N ALA A 112 0.01 -17.76 10.12
CA ALA A 112 1.46 -17.99 10.20
C ALA A 112 2.29 -16.82 9.63
N LEU A 113 1.84 -16.21 8.53
CA LEU A 113 2.52 -15.03 7.96
C LEU A 113 2.42 -13.81 8.87
N LEU A 114 1.25 -13.60 9.50
CA LEU A 114 0.99 -12.44 10.35
C LEU A 114 1.68 -12.52 11.72
N GLU A 115 1.89 -13.72 12.26
CA GLU A 115 2.39 -13.93 13.63
C GLU A 115 3.72 -13.19 13.91
N SER A 116 4.62 -13.14 12.93
CA SER A 116 5.92 -12.45 13.04
C SER A 116 5.88 -10.94 12.76
N VAL A 117 4.71 -10.38 12.41
CA VAL A 117 4.59 -9.01 11.93
C VAL A 117 4.17 -8.09 13.06
N HIS A 118 5.12 -7.30 13.56
CA HIS A 118 4.89 -6.34 14.65
C HIS A 118 4.68 -4.90 14.18
N PHE A 119 4.97 -4.59 12.90
CA PHE A 119 4.80 -3.26 12.34
C PHE A 119 4.31 -3.32 10.89
N ILE A 120 3.31 -2.51 10.56
CA ILE A 120 2.73 -2.39 9.22
C ILE A 120 2.80 -0.96 8.67
N GLY A 121 2.67 -0.81 7.36
CA GLY A 121 2.69 0.50 6.70
C GLY A 121 4.09 1.12 6.59
N LYS A 122 4.13 2.45 6.49
CA LYS A 122 5.37 3.21 6.23
C LYS A 122 5.99 3.69 7.53
N ARG A 123 7.33 3.86 7.55
CA ARG A 123 8.10 4.33 8.71
C ARG A 123 8.07 3.39 9.92
N ARG A 124 7.99 2.07 9.67
CA ARG A 124 8.12 1.00 10.69
C ARG A 124 9.32 1.21 11.63
N ALA A 125 10.50 1.52 11.08
CA ALA A 125 11.73 1.78 11.84
C ALA A 125 11.71 3.06 12.70
N SER A 126 10.69 3.91 12.56
CA SER A 126 10.48 5.11 13.39
C SER A 126 9.34 4.92 14.40
N GLY A 127 8.88 3.67 14.62
CA GLY A 127 7.83 3.33 15.56
C GLY A 127 6.40 3.45 15.03
N PHE A 128 6.21 3.69 13.72
CA PHE A 128 4.87 3.81 13.14
C PHE A 128 4.29 2.46 12.74
N GLY A 129 2.98 2.32 12.96
CA GLY A 129 2.20 1.16 12.56
C GLY A 129 2.45 -0.08 13.42
N GLU A 130 2.78 0.11 14.70
CA GLU A 130 2.91 -0.97 15.67
C GLU A 130 1.61 -1.79 15.76
N VAL A 131 1.75 -3.12 15.76
CA VAL A 131 0.64 -4.06 15.86
C VAL A 131 0.73 -4.76 17.20
N ALA A 132 -0.29 -4.55 18.04
CA ALA A 132 -0.36 -5.16 19.36
C ALA A 132 -0.61 -6.68 19.28
N ARG A 133 -1.50 -7.10 18.37
CA ARG A 133 -1.83 -8.50 18.12
C ARG A 133 -2.55 -8.67 16.77
N TRP A 134 -2.55 -9.90 16.27
CA TRP A 134 -3.37 -10.33 15.13
C TRP A 134 -4.47 -11.26 15.60
N GLU A 135 -5.65 -11.12 15.01
CA GLU A 135 -6.80 -12.00 15.20
C GLU A 135 -7.24 -12.47 13.81
N VAL A 136 -7.44 -13.79 13.66
CA VAL A 136 -7.90 -14.41 12.41
C VAL A 136 -9.05 -15.33 12.76
N GLU A 137 -10.26 -14.91 12.41
CA GLU A 137 -11.52 -15.55 12.75
C GLU A 137 -12.32 -15.88 11.49
N PRO A 138 -13.19 -16.90 11.52
CA PRO A 138 -14.14 -17.14 10.43
C PRO A 138 -15.04 -15.93 10.19
N GLY A 139 -15.17 -15.52 8.93
CA GLY A 139 -16.05 -14.42 8.52
C GLY A 139 -17.06 -14.87 7.46
N GLU A 140 -18.10 -14.07 7.26
CA GLU A 140 -19.18 -14.34 6.29
C GLU A 140 -18.94 -13.70 4.92
N LEU A 141 -18.02 -12.74 4.84
CA LEU A 141 -17.74 -11.95 3.63
C LEU A 141 -16.49 -12.46 2.91
N ASP A 142 -16.54 -12.42 1.58
CA ASP A 142 -15.45 -12.86 0.69
C ASP A 142 -14.35 -11.78 0.52
N GLY A 143 -14.57 -10.58 1.04
CA GLY A 143 -13.66 -9.44 0.93
C GLY A 143 -13.79 -8.63 -0.37
N VAL A 144 -14.70 -8.99 -1.27
CA VAL A 144 -14.99 -8.26 -2.50
C VAL A 144 -16.31 -7.51 -2.38
N THR A 145 -17.34 -8.20 -1.87
CA THR A 145 -18.71 -7.69 -1.80
C THR A 145 -19.21 -7.69 -0.35
N GLY A 146 -19.78 -6.56 0.07
CA GLY A 146 -20.37 -6.38 1.39
C GLY A 146 -21.80 -6.89 1.48
N ILE A 147 -22.41 -6.71 2.65
CA ILE A 147 -23.73 -7.28 2.98
C ILE A 147 -24.84 -6.70 2.07
N ASP A 148 -24.73 -5.41 1.74
CA ASP A 148 -25.70 -4.70 0.89
C ASP A 148 -25.30 -4.73 -0.60
N GLY A 149 -24.35 -5.60 -0.96
CA GLY A 149 -23.81 -5.72 -2.30
C GLY A 149 -22.81 -4.62 -2.67
N GLU A 150 -22.42 -3.74 -1.75
CA GLU A 150 -21.44 -2.70 -1.96
C GLU A 150 -20.02 -3.27 -2.15
N PRO A 151 -19.15 -2.62 -2.95
CA PRO A 151 -17.77 -3.07 -3.11
C PRO A 151 -16.95 -2.79 -1.83
N LEU A 152 -16.22 -3.80 -1.34
CA LEU A 152 -15.30 -3.66 -0.20
C LEU A 152 -13.86 -3.31 -0.60
N ARG A 153 -13.59 -3.26 -1.90
CA ARG A 153 -12.33 -2.85 -2.52
C ARG A 153 -12.63 -2.31 -3.92
N PRO A 154 -11.66 -1.66 -4.59
CA PRO A 154 -11.79 -1.42 -6.02
C PRO A 154 -11.91 -2.73 -6.82
N VAL A 155 -12.99 -2.87 -7.59
CA VAL A 155 -13.25 -4.00 -8.49
C VAL A 155 -13.61 -3.46 -9.88
N PRO A 156 -12.96 -3.93 -10.96
CA PRO A 156 -13.30 -3.54 -12.33
C PRO A 156 -14.79 -3.73 -12.65
N ILE A 157 -15.36 -2.82 -13.45
CA ILE A 157 -16.80 -2.84 -13.81
C ILE A 157 -17.24 -4.18 -14.43
N ASP A 158 -16.36 -4.82 -15.20
CA ASP A 158 -16.57 -6.09 -15.88
C ASP A 158 -16.46 -7.31 -14.95
N LEU A 159 -15.90 -7.15 -13.75
CA LEU A 159 -15.73 -8.22 -12.77
C LEU A 159 -16.68 -8.11 -11.57
N PHE A 160 -17.29 -6.94 -11.34
CA PHE A 160 -18.14 -6.71 -10.17
C PHE A 160 -19.60 -7.10 -10.42
N THR A 161 -20.14 -7.99 -9.58
CA THR A 161 -21.53 -8.48 -9.65
C THR A 161 -22.44 -7.92 -8.56
N GLY A 162 -21.93 -7.01 -7.72
CA GLY A 162 -22.69 -6.39 -6.63
C GLY A 162 -23.56 -5.21 -7.08
N ASN A 163 -23.77 -4.25 -6.17
CA ASN A 163 -24.62 -3.09 -6.36
C ASN A 163 -24.08 -2.15 -7.46
N PRO A 164 -24.78 -2.01 -8.61
CA PRO A 164 -24.34 -1.17 -9.73
C PRO A 164 -24.47 0.34 -9.45
N GLY A 165 -25.14 0.73 -8.36
CA GLY A 165 -25.24 2.12 -7.90
C GLY A 165 -24.01 2.64 -7.17
N SER A 166 -23.02 1.77 -6.90
CA SER A 166 -21.80 2.14 -6.18
C SER A 166 -20.91 3.12 -6.96
N ILE A 167 -20.09 3.88 -6.26
CA ILE A 167 -19.20 4.90 -6.85
C ILE A 167 -18.22 4.25 -7.84
N LYS A 168 -18.02 4.92 -8.97
CA LYS A 168 -17.05 4.53 -10.01
C LYS A 168 -15.84 5.45 -9.99
N VAL A 169 -14.63 4.87 -9.91
CA VAL A 169 -13.36 5.60 -9.93
C VAL A 169 -12.34 4.91 -10.82
N ASP A 170 -11.49 5.67 -11.51
CA ASP A 170 -10.29 5.12 -12.14
C ASP A 170 -9.21 4.93 -11.06
N THR A 171 -8.90 3.67 -10.75
CA THR A 171 -7.94 3.32 -9.71
C THR A 171 -7.29 1.95 -9.96
N ALA A 172 -6.17 1.69 -9.27
CA ALA A 172 -5.53 0.39 -9.30
C ALA A 172 -6.33 -0.62 -8.49
N TRP A 173 -6.59 -1.80 -9.07
CA TRP A 173 -7.44 -2.83 -8.47
C TRP A 173 -6.71 -4.13 -8.12
N ARG A 174 -5.47 -4.30 -8.58
CA ARG A 174 -4.64 -5.46 -8.24
C ARG A 174 -3.17 -5.11 -8.00
N PRO A 175 -2.45 -5.91 -7.20
CA PRO A 175 -0.99 -5.78 -7.06
C PRO A 175 -0.26 -5.99 -8.39
N ALA A 176 0.85 -5.29 -8.68
CA ALA A 176 1.42 -4.15 -7.96
C ALA A 176 0.59 -2.86 -8.17
N TYR A 177 0.10 -2.27 -7.08
CA TYR A 177 -0.87 -1.15 -7.11
C TYR A 177 -0.33 0.18 -7.65
N TRP A 178 1.00 0.33 -7.72
CA TRP A 178 1.63 1.51 -8.31
C TRP A 178 1.76 1.41 -9.83
N HIS A 179 1.58 0.23 -10.42
CA HIS A 179 1.80 0.02 -11.85
C HIS A 179 0.60 0.54 -12.66
N PRO A 180 0.78 1.49 -13.60
CA PRO A 180 -0.34 2.08 -14.35
C PRO A 180 -1.19 1.08 -15.12
N ALA A 181 -0.61 -0.02 -15.61
CA ALA A 181 -1.33 -1.08 -16.32
C ALA A 181 -2.33 -1.87 -15.44
N HIS A 182 -2.31 -1.68 -14.12
CA HIS A 182 -3.26 -2.32 -13.18
C HIS A 182 -4.42 -1.41 -12.80
N ARG A 183 -4.58 -0.29 -13.51
CA ARG A 183 -5.70 0.64 -13.34
C ARG A 183 -6.85 0.28 -14.28
N ALA A 184 -8.07 0.44 -13.80
CA ALA A 184 -9.29 0.31 -14.56
C ALA A 184 -10.38 1.18 -13.94
N ILE A 185 -11.48 1.40 -14.67
CA ILE A 185 -12.68 1.97 -14.06
C ILE A 185 -13.28 0.90 -13.16
N CYS A 186 -13.32 1.19 -11.86
CA CYS A 186 -13.73 0.26 -10.83
C CYS A 186 -14.94 0.79 -10.06
N TYR A 187 -15.81 -0.12 -9.61
CA TYR A 187 -16.63 0.16 -8.43
C TYR A 187 -15.72 0.17 -7.20
N ALA A 188 -15.87 1.18 -6.34
CA ALA A 188 -15.03 1.33 -5.16
C ALA A 188 -15.87 1.66 -3.91
N PRO A 189 -15.37 1.33 -2.71
CA PRO A 189 -16.06 1.66 -1.47
C PRO A 189 -16.34 3.16 -1.36
N GLU A 190 -17.52 3.51 -0.87
CA GLU A 190 -17.76 4.85 -0.34
C GLU A 190 -16.79 5.07 0.82
N VAL A 191 -16.00 6.13 0.70
CA VAL A 191 -14.77 6.36 1.48
C VAL A 191 -14.96 6.12 2.98
N ALA A 192 -14.07 5.33 3.59
CA ALA A 192 -13.80 5.36 5.04
C ALA A 192 -12.76 6.44 5.40
#